data_AF-A0A6N9CYC6-F1
#
_entry.id   AF-A0A6N9CYC6-F1
#
_cell.length_a   1.000
_cell.length_b   1.000
_cell.length_c   1.000
_cell.angle_alpha   90.00
_cell.angle_beta   90.00
_cell.angle_gamma   90.00
#
_symmetry.space_group_name_H-M   'P 1'
#
loop_
_entity.id
_entity.type
_entity.pdbx_description
1 polymer ?
#
loop_
_entity_poly.entity_id
_entity_poly.type
_entity_poly.pdbx_seq_one_letter_code
_entity_poly.pdbx_strand_id
1 'polypeptide(L)'
;MIDGQVSGLEIFDSENTHKSLMPKLVQSYALDAVASGLTREIDGNPVGFSKDQLEKKAKEFTSRLQTSEINRFDGVAEGENFRFKGKQLTGGALVHEDQVLHLCAFDFAEEEGMLEGEPNLT
;
A
#
# COMPACT_ATOMS: atom_id res chain seq x y z
N MET A 1 -2.88 2.49 9.19
CA MET A 1 -2.96 3.94 8.90
C MET A 1 -1.93 4.65 9.73
N ILE A 2 -1.25 5.64 9.18
CA ILE A 2 -0.22 6.45 9.84
C ILE A 2 -0.51 7.90 9.50
N ASP A 3 -0.51 8.79 10.50
CA ASP A 3 -0.82 10.21 10.34
C ASP A 3 -2.11 10.48 9.54
N GLY A 4 -3.16 9.67 9.77
CA GLY A 4 -4.45 9.80 9.10
C GLY A 4 -4.47 9.41 7.61
N GLN A 5 -3.39 8.81 7.10
CA GLN A 5 -3.33 8.22 5.76
C GLN A 5 -3.33 6.69 5.82
N VAL A 6 -3.85 6.04 4.77
CA VAL A 6 -3.75 4.59 4.61
C VAL A 6 -2.36 4.28 4.07
N SER A 7 -1.50 3.70 4.90
CA SER A 7 -0.16 3.25 4.45
C SER A 7 -0.25 1.94 3.66
N GLY A 8 -1.22 1.08 4.01
CA GLY A 8 -1.48 -0.16 3.29
C GLY A 8 -2.52 -1.04 3.97
N LEU A 9 -2.80 -2.17 3.33
CA LEU A 9 -3.79 -3.19 3.68
C LEU A 9 -3.17 -4.56 3.48
N GLU A 10 -3.37 -5.45 4.45
CA GLU A 10 -2.91 -6.84 4.43
C GLU A 10 -4.09 -7.76 4.76
N ILE A 11 -4.31 -8.80 3.95
CA ILE A 11 -5.32 -9.83 4.17
C ILE A 11 -4.65 -11.19 4.10
N PHE A 12 -4.82 -12.03 5.13
CA PHE A 12 -4.27 -13.38 5.19
C PHE A 12 -5.38 -14.40 5.40
N ASP A 13 -5.25 -15.57 4.79
CA ASP A 13 -6.13 -16.71 5.07
C ASP A 13 -5.68 -17.55 6.28
N SER A 14 -4.41 -17.43 6.65
CA SER A 14 -3.76 -18.21 7.69
C SER A 14 -3.29 -17.35 8.85
N GLU A 15 -3.81 -17.64 10.04
CA GLU A 15 -3.39 -17.02 11.29
C GLU A 15 -1.88 -17.21 11.54
N ASN A 16 -1.33 -18.37 11.18
CA ASN A 16 0.09 -18.66 11.36
C ASN A 16 0.98 -17.81 10.45
N THR A 17 0.57 -17.63 9.19
CA THR A 17 1.27 -16.76 8.23
C THR A 17 1.22 -15.31 8.69
N HIS A 18 0.03 -14.83 9.09
CA HIS A 18 -0.12 -13.50 9.69
C HIS A 18 0.85 -13.32 10.87
N LYS A 19 0.81 -14.21 11.87
CA LYS A 19 1.65 -14.09 13.08
C LYS A 19 3.14 -14.04 12.75
N SER A 20 3.56 -14.83 11.76
CA SER A 20 4.96 -14.91 11.35
C SER A 20 5.43 -13.66 10.60
N LEU A 21 4.55 -13.04 9.80
CA LEU A 21 4.90 -11.88 8.96
C LEU A 21 4.67 -10.53 9.64
N MET A 22 3.68 -10.44 10.54
CA MET A 22 3.28 -9.17 11.16
C MET A 22 4.43 -8.36 11.78
N PRO A 23 5.41 -8.97 12.49
CA PRO A 23 6.54 -8.21 13.02
C PRO A 23 7.35 -7.49 11.93
N LYS A 24 7.58 -8.14 10.78
CA LYS A 24 8.31 -7.55 9.64
C LYS A 24 7.49 -6.48 8.94
N LEU A 25 6.17 -6.69 8.82
CA LEU A 25 5.26 -5.72 8.22
C LEU A 25 5.22 -4.43 9.05
N VAL A 26 5.01 -4.53 10.36
CA VAL A 26 5.02 -3.37 11.26
C VAL A 26 6.35 -2.62 11.16
N GLN A 27 7.48 -3.34 11.11
CA GLN A 27 8.79 -2.73 10.91
C GLN A 27 8.89 -1.98 9.57
N SER A 28 8.43 -2.58 8.46
CA SER A 28 8.42 -1.96 7.14
C SER A 28 7.60 -0.66 7.15
N TYR A 29 6.37 -0.71 7.65
CA TYR A 29 5.51 0.48 7.74
C TYR A 29 6.12 1.58 8.62
N ALA A 30 6.80 1.21 9.71
CA ALA A 30 7.49 2.18 10.56
C ALA A 30 8.67 2.84 9.82
N LEU A 31 9.45 2.07 9.05
CA LEU A 31 10.53 2.62 8.25
C LEU A 31 10.01 3.58 7.17
N ASP A 32 8.94 3.20 6.46
CA ASP A 32 8.32 4.05 5.44
C ASP A 32 7.75 5.34 6.05
N ALA A 33 7.14 5.27 7.24
CA ALA A 33 6.66 6.44 7.95
C ALA A 33 7.78 7.41 8.33
N VAL A 34 8.91 6.89 8.80
CA VAL A 34 10.09 7.70 9.13
C VAL A 34 10.70 8.31 7.87
N ALA A 35 10.84 7.53 6.80
CA ALA A 35 11.46 7.97 5.54
C ALA A 35 10.61 9.01 4.79
N SER A 36 9.29 8.88 4.82
CA SER A 36 8.36 9.81 4.16
C SER A 36 8.26 11.18 4.84
N GLY A 37 8.86 11.35 6.03
CA GLY A 37 8.80 12.61 6.77
C GLY A 37 7.36 13.04 7.09
N LEU A 38 6.43 12.08 7.10
CA LEU A 38 5.02 12.30 7.46
C LEU A 38 4.95 12.58 8.96
N THR A 39 5.30 13.80 9.34
CA THR A 39 4.88 14.43 10.59
C THR A 39 4.02 15.61 10.18
N ARG A 40 2.70 15.38 10.08
CA ARG A 40 1.76 16.49 9.83
C ARG A 40 1.57 17.25 11.15
N GLU A 41 2.48 18.16 11.40
CA GLU A 41 2.35 19.17 12.45
C GLU A 41 1.76 20.44 11.85
N ILE A 42 0.70 20.96 12.48
CA ILE A 42 0.27 22.35 12.28
C ILE A 42 0.64 23.08 13.56
N ASP A 43 1.51 24.07 13.46
CA ASP A 43 1.97 24.88 14.59
C ASP A 43 2.50 24.05 15.78
N GLY A 44 3.22 22.96 15.49
CA GLY A 44 3.82 22.08 16.51
C GLY A 44 2.84 21.19 17.28
N ASN A 45 1.57 21.15 16.86
CA ASN A 45 0.56 20.24 17.43
C ASN A 45 0.25 19.08 16.47
N PRO A 46 0.15 17.84 17.00
CA PRO A 46 -0.26 16.71 16.19
C PRO A 46 -1.70 16.92 15.70
N VAL A 47 -1.91 16.77 14.38
CA VAL A 47 -3.25 16.84 13.79
C VAL A 47 -4.04 15.61 14.24
N GLY A 48 -5.02 15.80 15.11
CA GLY A 48 -6.00 14.77 15.46
C GLY A 48 -6.96 14.53 14.30
N PHE A 49 -7.16 13.26 13.93
CA PHE A 49 -8.15 12.87 12.92
C PHE A 49 -9.42 12.33 13.60
N SER A 50 -10.58 12.79 13.17
CA SER A 50 -11.85 12.24 13.64
C SER A 50 -12.08 10.84 13.08
N LYS A 51 -12.90 10.03 13.77
CA LYS A 51 -13.30 8.70 13.31
C LYS A 51 -13.87 8.73 11.90
N ASP A 52 -14.76 9.68 11.61
CA ASP A 52 -15.40 9.82 10.29
C ASP A 52 -14.38 10.14 9.18
N GLN A 53 -13.37 10.95 9.48
CA GLN A 53 -12.28 11.24 8.54
C GLN A 53 -11.47 9.99 8.22
N LEU A 54 -11.13 9.19 9.24
CA LEU A 54 -10.40 7.94 9.07
C LEU A 54 -11.22 6.91 8.29
N GLU A 55 -12.49 6.74 8.61
CA GLU A 55 -13.39 5.84 7.87
C GLU A 55 -13.55 6.24 6.41
N LYS A 56 -13.69 7.54 6.14
CA LYS A 56 -13.75 8.05 4.76
C LYS A 56 -12.47 7.71 4.00
N LYS A 57 -11.30 7.91 4.61
CA LYS A 57 -10.00 7.58 3.99
C LYS A 57 -9.85 6.09 3.70
N ALA A 58 -10.27 5.23 4.63
CA ALA A 58 -10.27 3.79 4.43
C ALA A 58 -11.20 3.38 3.29
N LYS A 59 -12.42 3.93 3.22
CA LYS A 59 -13.38 3.66 2.13
C LYS A 59 -12.84 4.12 0.78
N GLU A 60 -12.27 5.33 0.69
CA GLU A 60 -11.63 5.85 -0.53
C GLU A 60 -10.51 4.91 -1.03
N PHE A 61 -9.67 4.41 -0.12
CA PHE A 61 -8.62 3.45 -0.46
C PHE A 61 -9.19 2.14 -1.01
N THR A 62 -10.14 1.53 -0.31
CA THR A 62 -10.74 0.25 -0.74
C THR A 62 -11.48 0.40 -2.06
N SER A 63 -12.18 1.52 -2.29
CA SER A 63 -12.82 1.79 -3.58
C SER A 63 -11.80 1.88 -4.71
N ARG A 64 -10.65 2.54 -4.52
CA ARG A 64 -9.57 2.58 -5.52
C ARG A 64 -9.01 1.19 -5.82
N LEU A 65 -8.83 0.35 -4.81
CA LEU A 65 -8.37 -1.03 -4.98
C LEU A 65 -9.38 -1.85 -5.81
N GLN A 66 -10.67 -1.73 -5.50
CA GLN A 66 -11.75 -2.42 -6.22
C GLN A 66 -11.85 -2.04 -7.69
N THR A 67 -11.49 -0.80 -8.03
CA THR A 67 -11.50 -0.29 -9.42
C THR A 67 -10.13 -0.31 -10.08
N SER A 68 -9.11 -0.92 -9.44
CA SER A 68 -7.75 -0.97 -9.99
C SER A 68 -7.65 -1.94 -11.16
N GLU A 69 -6.68 -1.70 -12.05
CA GLU A 69 -6.34 -2.66 -13.10
C GLU A 69 -5.66 -3.88 -12.47
N ILE A 70 -6.08 -5.06 -12.91
CA ILE A 70 -5.59 -6.34 -12.38
C ILE A 70 -4.92 -7.11 -13.50
N ASN A 71 -3.66 -7.48 -13.28
CA ASN A 71 -2.92 -8.38 -14.17
C ASN A 71 -2.67 -9.72 -13.45
N ARG A 72 -3.01 -10.83 -14.13
CA ARG A 72 -2.80 -12.19 -13.65
C ARG A 72 -1.50 -12.76 -14.25
N PHE A 73 -0.71 -13.40 -13.41
CA PHE A 73 0.51 -14.11 -13.78
C PHE A 73 0.47 -15.50 -13.19
N ASP A 74 0.84 -16.51 -13.98
CA ASP A 74 1.02 -17.85 -13.45
C ASP A 74 2.17 -17.86 -12.44
N GLY A 75 1.96 -18.53 -11.31
CA GLY A 75 3.02 -18.73 -10.33
C GLY A 75 4.16 -19.56 -10.91
N VAL A 76 5.38 -19.37 -10.37
CA VAL A 76 6.52 -20.25 -10.68
C VAL A 76 6.27 -21.69 -10.17
N ALA A 77 5.38 -21.84 -9.19
CA ALA A 77 4.89 -23.10 -8.64
C ALA A 77 3.35 -23.15 -8.73
N GLU A 78 2.67 -23.80 -7.78
CA GLU A 78 1.20 -23.79 -7.75
C GLU A 78 0.65 -22.41 -7.33
N GLY A 79 -0.53 -22.06 -7.88
CA GLY A 79 -1.21 -20.81 -7.63
C GLY A 79 -0.93 -19.70 -8.65
N GLU A 80 -1.60 -18.58 -8.44
CA GLU A 80 -1.65 -17.44 -9.34
C GLU A 80 -1.24 -16.17 -8.59
N ASN A 81 -0.45 -15.33 -9.25
CA ASN A 81 -0.07 -14.03 -8.74
C ASN A 81 -0.85 -12.95 -9.46
N PHE A 82 -1.63 -12.19 -8.71
CA PHE A 82 -2.32 -11.01 -9.20
C PHE A 82 -1.51 -9.78 -8.84
N ARG A 83 -1.42 -8.81 -9.77
CA ARG A 83 -0.84 -7.49 -9.52
C ARG A 83 -1.88 -6.41 -9.75
N PHE A 84 -2.00 -5.51 -8.78
CA PHE A 84 -2.91 -4.38 -8.83
C PHE A 84 -2.13 -3.11 -9.19
N LYS A 85 -2.69 -2.32 -10.11
CA LYS A 85 -2.20 -0.98 -10.40
C LYS A 85 -3.39 -0.04 -10.53
N GLY A 86 -3.43 0.97 -9.67
CA GLY A 86 -4.43 2.03 -9.69
C GLY A 86 -3.77 3.38 -9.54
N LYS A 87 -4.60 4.44 -9.51
CA LYS A 87 -4.11 5.80 -9.26
C LYS A 87 -3.53 5.88 -7.83
N GLN A 88 -2.21 6.06 -7.75
CA GLN A 88 -1.44 6.11 -6.50
C GLN A 88 -1.57 4.84 -5.63
N LEU A 89 -1.98 3.72 -6.22
CA LEU A 89 -2.18 2.46 -5.49
C LEU A 89 -1.51 1.32 -6.24
N THR A 90 -0.81 0.46 -5.51
CA THR A 90 -0.26 -0.78 -6.05
C THR A 90 -0.37 -1.91 -5.04
N GLY A 91 -0.22 -3.13 -5.49
CA GLY A 91 -0.26 -4.29 -4.63
C GLY A 91 -0.25 -5.60 -5.40
N GLY A 92 -0.50 -6.67 -4.69
CA GLY A 92 -0.69 -7.98 -5.30
C GLY A 92 -1.45 -8.93 -4.41
N ALA A 93 -1.85 -10.06 -5.00
CA ALA A 93 -2.44 -11.16 -4.27
C ALA A 93 -1.89 -12.49 -4.76
N LEU A 94 -1.70 -13.42 -3.82
CA LEU A 94 -1.45 -14.81 -4.09
C LEU A 94 -2.76 -15.58 -3.94
N VAL A 95 -3.16 -16.28 -5.00
CA VAL A 95 -4.42 -17.04 -5.05
C VAL A 95 -4.12 -18.49 -5.38
N HIS A 96 -4.78 -19.43 -4.72
CA HIS A 96 -4.70 -20.85 -5.01
C HIS A 96 -6.09 -21.46 -4.85
N GLU A 97 -6.55 -22.25 -5.82
CA GLU A 97 -7.89 -22.87 -5.83
C GLU A 97 -9.03 -21.87 -5.49
N ASP A 98 -9.04 -20.71 -6.16
CA ASP A 98 -10.00 -19.61 -5.94
C ASP A 98 -9.98 -18.99 -4.52
N GLN A 99 -9.00 -19.36 -3.68
CA GLN A 99 -8.79 -18.79 -2.35
C GLN A 99 -7.63 -17.79 -2.35
N VAL A 100 -7.88 -16.58 -1.84
CA VAL A 100 -6.85 -15.57 -1.61
C VAL A 100 -6.04 -15.97 -0.38
N LEU A 101 -4.78 -16.37 -0.57
CA LEU A 101 -3.87 -16.75 0.51
C LEU A 101 -3.31 -15.50 1.21
N HIS A 102 -2.89 -14.52 0.41
CA HIS A 102 -2.42 -13.21 0.89
C HIS A 102 -2.75 -12.14 -0.14
N LEU A 103 -3.28 -11.01 0.31
CA LEU A 103 -3.42 -9.79 -0.47
C LEU A 103 -2.73 -8.65 0.26
N CYS A 104 -1.88 -7.92 -0.46
CA CYS A 104 -1.28 -6.68 0.02
C CYS A 104 -1.61 -5.55 -0.97
N ALA A 105 -1.91 -4.37 -0.42
CA ALA A 105 -2.10 -3.16 -1.20
C ALA A 105 -1.56 -1.96 -0.44
N PHE A 106 -0.90 -1.05 -1.15
CA PHE A 106 -0.21 0.10 -0.58
C PHE A 106 -0.58 1.35 -1.38
N ASP A 107 -0.73 2.46 -0.66
CA ASP A 107 -0.74 3.78 -1.27
C ASP A 107 0.72 4.16 -1.52
N PHE A 108 1.02 4.79 -2.64
CA PHE A 108 2.34 5.37 -2.88
C PHE A 108 2.17 6.81 -3.33
N ALA A 109 3.04 7.69 -2.84
CA ALA A 109 3.18 9.01 -3.45
C ALA A 109 3.80 8.80 -4.84
N GLU A 110 3.19 9.36 -5.89
CA GLU A 110 3.89 9.49 -7.16
C GLU A 110 5.18 10.28 -6.90
N GLU A 111 6.34 9.72 -7.24
CA GLU A 111 7.54 10.54 -7.40
C GLU A 111 7.22 11.54 -8.53
N GLU A 112 7.12 12.84 -8.21
CA GLU A 112 7.16 13.87 -9.24
C GLU A 112 8.45 13.65 -10.05
N GLY A 113 8.30 13.35 -11.34
CA GLY A 113 9.37 12.85 -12.17
C GLY A 113 10.64 13.71 -12.14
N MET A 114 11.72 13.17 -11.60
CA MET A 114 13.06 13.66 -11.89
C MET A 114 13.51 13.16 -13.27
N LEU A 115 12.93 13.62 -14.37
CA LEU A 115 13.52 13.45 -15.72
C LEU A 115 13.02 14.51 -16.71
N GLU A 116 13.73 15.63 -16.83
CA GLU A 116 14.21 16.24 -18.09
C GLU A 116 15.48 17.03 -17.69
N GLY A 117 16.70 16.55 -17.89
CA GLY A 117 17.35 16.33 -19.18
C GLY A 117 18.44 17.41 -19.33
N GLU A 118 19.71 17.09 -19.07
CA GLU A 118 20.80 18.02 -19.32
C GLU A 118 20.81 18.44 -20.80
N PRO A 119 20.91 19.74 -21.14
CA PRO A 119 21.05 20.15 -22.53
C PRO A 119 22.44 19.72 -23.03
N ASN A 120 22.44 18.80 -23.99
CA ASN A 120 23.61 18.40 -24.76
C ASN A 120 24.34 19.64 -25.30
N LEU A 121 25.61 19.80 -24.92
CA LEU A 121 26.55 20.71 -25.57
C LEU A 121 26.89 20.16 -26.97
N THR A 122 26.36 20.80 -28.01
CA THR A 122 26.93 20.80 -29.36
C THR A 122 26.83 22.19 -29.95
#